data_AF-A0A966XEX1-F1
#
_entry.id   AF-A0A966XEX1-F1
#
_cell.length_a   1.000
_cell.length_b   1.000
_cell.length_c   1.000
_cell.angle_alpha   90.00
_cell.angle_beta   90.00
_cell.angle_gamma   90.00
#
_symmetry.space_group_name_H-M   'P 1'
#
loop_
_entity.id
_entity.type
_entity.pdbx_description
1 polymer ?
#
loop_
_entity_poly.entity_id
_entity_poly.type
_entity_poly.pdbx_seq_one_letter_code
_entity_poly.pdbx_strand_id
1 'polypeptide(L)'
;DGTLQALIDFHLVTKWKTAGDSLLAASRLAREDSKTILIVGAGTVGRSLREAYGAYFPDARFTVWNRTRSAAEVMAQDDPRMDVADTLQDAIKAADIISCATMSTEPLIKGEWLRAGQHIDLIGAYRPDMREADDEALLRARIFVDSYETTLGHIGEIKIPLENGIIGRGDIVADYYDMAAFKRTSNDEITLFKNGGGAHLDLMTSKFILDRWNVSP
;
A
#
# COMPACT_ATOMS: atom_id res chain seq x y z
N ASP A 1 -7.27 16.67 30.02
CA ASP A 1 -7.51 18.12 30.30
C ASP A 1 -7.37 18.98 29.04
N GLY A 2 -6.90 18.44 27.91
CA GLY A 2 -6.70 19.21 26.68
C GLY A 2 -5.32 19.87 26.60
N THR A 3 -4.43 19.58 27.55
CA THR A 3 -3.07 20.12 27.56
C THR A 3 -2.25 19.54 26.41
N LEU A 4 -1.53 20.41 25.69
CA LEU A 4 -0.61 20.03 24.63
C LEU A 4 0.53 19.17 25.20
N GLN A 5 0.64 17.92 24.74
CA GLN A 5 1.69 17.01 25.19
C GLN A 5 2.92 16.99 24.29
N ALA A 6 2.76 17.21 22.99
CA ALA A 6 3.86 17.20 22.02
C ALA A 6 3.50 17.95 20.73
N LEU A 7 4.53 18.48 20.07
CA LEU A 7 4.50 18.89 18.67
C LEU A 7 5.43 17.95 17.90
N ILE A 8 4.89 17.23 16.93
CA ILE A 8 5.61 16.21 16.17
C ILE A 8 5.57 16.60 14.70
N ASP A 9 6.71 16.48 14.02
CA ASP A 9 6.81 16.77 12.59
C ASP A 9 5.95 15.82 11.76
N PHE A 10 5.17 16.39 10.83
CA PHE A 10 4.22 15.64 10.01
C PHE A 10 4.90 14.68 9.03
N HIS A 11 6.09 15.01 8.50
CA HIS A 11 6.79 14.13 7.57
C HIS A 11 7.26 12.86 8.29
N LEU A 12 7.70 12.98 9.55
CA LEU A 12 8.03 11.83 10.38
C LEU A 12 6.81 10.92 10.60
N VAL A 13 5.66 11.50 10.94
CA VAL A 13 4.43 10.72 11.15
C VAL A 13 4.01 10.03 9.86
N THR A 14 3.94 10.77 8.76
CA THR A 14 3.52 10.25 7.44
C THR A 14 4.42 9.12 6.95
N LYS A 15 5.74 9.24 7.14
CA LYS A 15 6.71 8.18 6.81
C LYS A 15 6.29 6.84 7.41
N TRP A 16 6.00 6.83 8.70
CA TRP A 16 5.69 5.59 9.43
C TRP A 16 4.25 5.13 9.24
N LYS A 17 3.29 6.05 9.31
CA LYS A 17 1.87 5.66 9.24
C LYS A 17 1.49 5.08 7.88
N THR A 18 1.97 5.66 6.78
CA THR A 18 1.59 5.23 5.43
C THR A 18 2.22 3.88 5.09
N ALA A 19 3.53 3.70 5.34
CA ALA A 19 4.17 2.42 5.08
C ALA A 19 3.72 1.33 6.06
N GLY A 20 3.53 1.68 7.33
CA GLY A 20 3.11 0.75 8.37
C GLY A 20 1.67 0.26 8.20
N ASP A 21 0.79 1.12 7.70
CA ASP A 21 -0.57 0.74 7.30
C ASP A 21 -0.52 -0.36 6.23
N SER A 22 0.00 -0.09 5.04
CA SER A 22 0.07 -1.12 3.98
C SER A 22 0.85 -2.37 4.40
N LEU A 23 1.94 -2.21 5.15
CA LEU A 23 2.70 -3.35 5.65
C LEU A 23 1.88 -4.24 6.60
N LEU A 24 0.99 -3.66 7.43
CA LEU A 24 0.11 -4.44 8.28
C LEU A 24 -0.84 -5.31 7.44
N ALA A 25 -1.43 -4.76 6.39
CA ALA A 25 -2.25 -5.54 5.46
C ALA A 25 -1.43 -6.64 4.78
N ALA A 26 -0.28 -6.30 4.19
CA ALA A 26 0.61 -7.24 3.52
C ALA A 26 1.08 -8.36 4.46
N SER A 27 1.39 -8.05 5.72
CA SER A 27 1.81 -9.04 6.72
C SER A 27 0.78 -10.15 6.99
N ARG A 28 -0.49 -9.90 6.65
CA ARG A 28 -1.62 -10.82 6.86
C ARG A 28 -2.21 -11.38 5.58
N LEU A 29 -2.10 -10.64 4.48
CA LEU A 29 -2.77 -10.94 3.22
C LEU A 29 -1.80 -11.40 2.14
N ALA A 30 -0.51 -11.07 2.21
CA ALA A 30 0.48 -11.66 1.31
C ALA A 30 0.70 -13.15 1.62
N ARG A 31 1.30 -13.89 0.68
CA ARG A 31 1.69 -15.28 0.94
C ARG A 31 2.88 -15.29 1.88
N GLU A 32 2.93 -16.26 2.79
CA GLU A 32 4.03 -16.41 3.75
C GLU A 32 5.40 -16.60 3.06
N ASP A 33 5.41 -17.16 1.84
CA ASP A 33 6.60 -17.41 1.03
C ASP A 33 6.94 -16.30 0.03
N SER A 34 6.32 -15.11 0.16
CA SER A 34 6.56 -13.98 -0.73
C SER A 34 8.03 -13.52 -0.70
N LYS A 35 8.67 -13.47 -1.87
CA LYS A 35 10.10 -13.16 -2.02
C LYS A 35 10.39 -12.08 -3.04
N THR A 36 9.45 -11.73 -3.91
CA THR A 36 9.61 -10.66 -4.89
C THR A 36 8.63 -9.52 -4.62
N ILE A 37 9.17 -8.32 -4.40
CA ILE A 37 8.38 -7.15 -4.04
C ILE A 37 8.62 -6.04 -5.07
N LEU A 38 7.56 -5.60 -5.72
CA LEU A 38 7.57 -4.46 -6.62
C LEU A 38 7.10 -3.21 -5.89
N ILE A 39 7.87 -2.12 -6.03
CA ILE A 39 7.48 -0.77 -5.64
C ILE A 39 7.21 0.05 -6.89
N VAL A 40 5.97 0.52 -7.05
CA VAL A 40 5.55 1.38 -8.16
C VAL A 40 5.47 2.81 -7.64
N GLY A 41 6.44 3.63 -8.04
CA GLY A 41 6.62 5.02 -7.58
C GLY A 41 7.90 5.21 -6.78
N ALA A 42 8.82 6.02 -7.31
CA ALA A 42 10.15 6.27 -6.72
C ALA A 42 10.22 7.55 -5.85
N GLY A 43 9.11 7.90 -5.20
CA GLY A 43 9.00 9.07 -4.31
C GLY A 43 9.33 8.76 -2.85
N THR A 44 9.04 9.71 -1.95
CA THR A 44 9.27 9.58 -0.50
C THR A 44 8.54 8.38 0.11
N VAL A 45 7.28 8.14 -0.31
CA VAL A 45 6.52 6.97 0.15
C VAL A 45 7.14 5.69 -0.37
N GLY A 46 7.55 5.63 -1.64
CA GLY A 46 8.26 4.47 -2.21
C GLY A 46 9.50 4.06 -1.41
N ARG A 47 10.31 5.03 -0.98
CA ARG A 47 11.48 4.79 -0.11
C ARG A 47 11.08 4.28 1.27
N SER A 48 10.03 4.85 1.85
CA SER A 48 9.49 4.42 3.15
C SER A 48 8.95 2.98 3.08
N LEU A 49 8.29 2.61 1.98
CA LEU A 49 7.84 1.25 1.72
C LEU A 49 9.02 0.29 1.58
N ARG A 50 10.07 0.68 0.85
CA ARG A 50 11.29 -0.15 0.75
C ARG A 50 11.89 -0.45 2.11
N GLU A 51 12.03 0.57 2.96
CA GLU A 51 12.55 0.41 4.33
C GLU A 51 11.65 -0.53 5.15
N ALA A 52 10.34 -0.26 5.19
CA ALA A 52 9.39 -1.01 6.01
C ALA A 52 9.26 -2.48 5.57
N TYR A 53 9.05 -2.72 4.27
CA TYR A 53 8.94 -4.07 3.73
C TYR A 53 10.28 -4.81 3.82
N GLY A 54 11.41 -4.11 3.67
CA GLY A 54 12.73 -4.71 3.86
C GLY A 54 12.99 -5.19 5.29
N ALA A 55 12.41 -4.53 6.29
CA ALA A 55 12.50 -4.95 7.68
C ALA A 55 11.64 -6.18 7.97
N TYR A 56 10.49 -6.31 7.31
CA TYR A 56 9.56 -7.44 7.50
C TYR A 56 9.86 -8.65 6.61
N PHE A 57 10.32 -8.41 5.38
CA PHE A 57 10.72 -9.41 4.39
C PHE A 57 12.24 -9.30 4.11
N PRO A 58 13.10 -9.70 5.07
CA PRO A 58 14.54 -9.44 5.00
C PRO A 58 15.22 -10.12 3.80
N ASP A 59 14.67 -11.23 3.31
CA ASP A 59 15.21 -12.01 2.18
C ASP A 59 14.57 -11.66 0.83
N ALA A 60 13.64 -10.70 0.79
CA ALA A 60 12.97 -10.33 -0.44
C ALA A 60 13.91 -9.58 -1.41
N ARG A 61 13.76 -9.88 -2.69
CA ARG A 61 14.30 -9.08 -3.79
C ARG A 61 13.31 -7.99 -4.13
N PHE A 62 13.82 -6.77 -4.27
CA PHE A 62 13.00 -5.62 -4.59
C PHE A 62 13.20 -5.22 -6.04
N THR A 63 12.13 -4.76 -6.67
CA THR A 63 12.18 -4.08 -7.95
C THR A 63 11.44 -2.76 -7.81
N VAL A 64 11.97 -1.69 -8.38
CA VAL A 64 11.29 -0.39 -8.46
C VAL A 64 10.93 -0.09 -9.91
N TRP A 65 9.71 0.40 -10.11
CA TRP A 65 9.31 1.03 -11.35
C TRP A 65 8.85 2.45 -11.09
N ASN A 66 9.17 3.36 -12.00
CA ASN A 66 8.63 4.71 -11.99
C ASN A 66 8.44 5.20 -13.43
N ARG A 67 7.39 5.99 -13.67
CA ARG A 67 7.11 6.57 -15.00
C ARG A 67 8.33 7.28 -15.60
N THR A 68 9.06 8.01 -14.77
CA THR A 68 10.37 8.56 -15.12
C THR A 68 11.44 7.60 -14.62
N ARG A 69 12.04 6.81 -15.53
CA ARG A 69 13.01 5.75 -15.22
C ARG A 69 14.17 6.23 -14.35
N SER A 70 14.72 7.42 -14.62
CA SER A 70 15.86 7.97 -13.86
C SER A 70 15.56 8.15 -12.37
N ALA A 71 14.30 8.39 -11.97
CA ALA A 71 13.95 8.45 -10.55
C ALA A 71 14.00 7.06 -9.88
N ALA A 72 13.61 6.00 -10.61
CA ALA A 72 13.76 4.63 -10.14
C ALA A 72 15.24 4.23 -10.04
N GLU A 73 16.06 4.64 -11.01
CA GLU A 73 17.52 4.43 -10.98
C GLU A 73 18.16 5.11 -9.76
N VAL A 74 17.80 6.37 -9.47
CA VAL A 74 18.29 7.07 -8.27
C VAL A 74 17.86 6.36 -6.99
N MET A 75 16.63 5.83 -6.92
CA MET A 75 16.18 5.07 -5.75
C MET A 75 16.94 3.74 -5.61
N ALA A 76 17.20 3.04 -6.71
CA ALA A 76 17.93 1.77 -6.71
C ALA A 76 19.43 1.93 -6.40
N GLN A 77 20.02 3.09 -6.72
CA GLN A 77 21.42 3.39 -6.36
C GLN A 77 21.67 3.35 -4.84
N ASP A 78 20.65 3.68 -4.05
CA ASP A 78 20.75 3.68 -2.59
C ASP A 78 20.56 2.29 -1.97
N ASP A 79 20.20 1.26 -2.77
CA ASP A 79 19.86 -0.07 -2.27
C ASP A 79 20.34 -1.21 -3.20
N PRO A 80 21.40 -1.95 -2.82
CA PRO A 80 21.98 -3.00 -3.67
C PRO A 80 21.07 -4.22 -3.85
N ARG A 81 19.93 -4.32 -3.14
CA ARG A 81 18.93 -5.39 -3.30
C ARG A 81 17.72 -4.95 -4.11
N MET A 82 17.81 -3.80 -4.76
CA MET A 82 16.74 -3.23 -5.56
C MET A 82 17.16 -3.10 -7.03
N ASP A 83 16.42 -3.78 -7.90
CA ASP A 83 16.57 -3.67 -9.35
C ASP A 83 15.60 -2.62 -9.93
N VAL A 84 15.93 -2.07 -11.10
CA VAL A 84 15.02 -1.20 -11.85
C VAL A 84 14.26 -2.04 -12.88
N ALA A 85 12.93 -1.99 -12.84
CA ALA A 85 12.09 -2.66 -13.83
C ALA A 85 12.24 -2.02 -15.21
N ASP A 86 12.38 -2.83 -16.27
CA ASP A 86 12.34 -2.36 -17.65
C ASP A 86 10.92 -1.98 -18.09
N THR A 87 9.93 -2.83 -17.75
CA THR A 87 8.52 -2.56 -17.99
C THR A 87 7.70 -2.78 -16.72
N LEU A 88 6.63 -2.01 -16.55
CA LEU A 88 5.72 -2.17 -15.41
C LEU A 88 4.99 -3.52 -15.47
N GLN A 89 4.60 -3.95 -16.67
CA GLN A 89 3.87 -5.19 -16.88
C GLN A 89 4.67 -6.43 -16.44
N ASP A 90 5.94 -6.52 -16.84
CA ASP A 90 6.78 -7.68 -16.49
C ASP A 90 7.09 -7.70 -15.00
N ALA A 91 7.33 -6.52 -14.41
CA ALA A 91 7.55 -6.38 -12.98
C ALA A 91 6.31 -6.79 -12.17
N ILE A 92 5.11 -6.39 -12.61
CA ILE A 92 3.85 -6.81 -11.98
C ILE A 92 3.70 -8.32 -12.06
N LYS A 93 3.96 -8.95 -13.22
CA LYS A 93 3.86 -10.42 -13.36
C LYS A 93 4.85 -11.17 -12.46
N ALA A 94 6.05 -10.62 -12.26
CA ALA A 94 7.10 -11.26 -11.47
C ALA A 94 6.92 -11.11 -9.95
N ALA A 95 6.23 -10.05 -9.50
CA ALA A 95 6.07 -9.75 -8.08
C ALA A 95 5.13 -10.72 -7.35
N ASP A 96 5.41 -11.00 -6.09
CA ASP A 96 4.46 -11.58 -5.13
C ASP A 96 3.65 -10.48 -4.46
N ILE A 97 4.30 -9.36 -4.13
CA ILE A 97 3.69 -8.17 -3.54
C ILE A 97 3.94 -6.97 -4.44
N ILE A 98 2.88 -6.22 -4.75
CA ILE A 98 2.93 -4.98 -5.54
C ILE A 98 2.49 -3.83 -4.64
N SER A 99 3.40 -2.91 -4.33
CA SER A 99 3.09 -1.72 -3.55
C SER A 99 3.12 -0.48 -4.44
N CYS A 100 1.95 0.12 -4.67
CA CYS A 100 1.75 1.23 -5.59
C CYS A 100 1.51 2.54 -4.83
N ALA A 101 2.41 3.51 -5.00
CA ALA A 101 2.40 4.79 -4.31
C ALA A 101 2.65 5.93 -5.31
N THR A 102 1.76 6.05 -6.28
CA THR A 102 1.81 7.01 -7.38
C THR A 102 0.70 8.04 -7.28
N MET A 103 0.97 9.25 -7.77
CA MET A 103 -0.02 10.32 -7.85
C MET A 103 -0.88 10.22 -9.14
N SER A 104 -1.11 9.01 -9.65
CA SER A 104 -1.81 8.82 -10.92
C SER A 104 -3.32 9.06 -10.79
N THR A 105 -3.90 9.64 -11.82
CA THR A 105 -5.37 9.65 -12.04
C THR A 105 -5.80 8.56 -13.01
N GLU A 106 -4.85 7.99 -13.75
CA GLU A 106 -5.07 6.91 -14.70
C GLU A 106 -4.50 5.59 -14.14
N PRO A 107 -5.25 4.47 -14.24
CA PRO A 107 -4.79 3.19 -13.73
C PRO A 107 -3.47 2.71 -14.35
N LEU A 108 -2.47 2.47 -13.50
CA LEU A 108 -1.18 1.87 -13.85
C LEU A 108 -1.19 0.35 -13.65
N ILE A 109 -1.86 -0.13 -12.61
CA ILE A 109 -2.02 -1.55 -12.34
C ILE A 109 -3.20 -2.06 -13.17
N LYS A 110 -2.91 -2.95 -14.12
CA LYS A 110 -3.94 -3.58 -14.96
C LYS A 110 -4.24 -4.99 -14.47
N GLY A 111 -5.51 -5.31 -14.27
CA GLY A 111 -5.94 -6.61 -13.77
C GLY A 111 -5.50 -7.78 -14.65
N GLU A 112 -5.41 -7.57 -15.97
CA GLU A 112 -4.90 -8.55 -16.93
C GLU A 112 -3.43 -8.95 -16.72
N TRP A 113 -2.65 -8.14 -16.00
CA TRP A 113 -1.25 -8.44 -15.70
C TRP A 113 -1.10 -9.22 -14.38
N LEU A 114 -2.16 -9.29 -13.58
CA LEU A 114 -2.13 -9.95 -12.28
C LEU A 114 -2.18 -11.48 -12.43
N ARG A 115 -1.36 -12.15 -11.63
CA ARG A 115 -1.33 -13.61 -11.50
C ARG A 115 -1.86 -14.06 -10.14
N ALA A 116 -2.24 -15.34 -10.06
CA ALA A 116 -2.67 -15.97 -8.83
C ALA A 116 -1.64 -15.80 -7.69
N GLY A 117 -2.15 -15.58 -6.48
CA GLY A 117 -1.38 -15.49 -5.24
C GLY A 117 -0.80 -14.13 -4.91
N GLN A 118 -1.04 -13.10 -5.73
CA GLN A 118 -0.48 -11.77 -5.48
C GLN A 118 -1.17 -11.04 -4.33
N HIS A 119 -0.41 -10.13 -3.71
CA HIS A 119 -0.93 -9.08 -2.84
C HIS A 119 -0.62 -7.71 -3.43
N ILE A 120 -1.59 -6.80 -3.38
CA ILE A 120 -1.48 -5.47 -3.96
C ILE A 120 -1.84 -4.43 -2.89
N ASP A 121 -0.96 -3.47 -2.66
CA ASP A 121 -1.22 -2.28 -1.87
C ASP A 121 -1.43 -1.08 -2.80
N LEU A 122 -2.57 -0.42 -2.69
CA LEU A 122 -2.90 0.82 -3.41
C LEU A 122 -2.89 1.99 -2.42
N ILE A 123 -1.94 2.90 -2.58
CA ILE A 123 -1.55 3.86 -1.54
C ILE A 123 -1.67 5.29 -2.04
N GLY A 124 -1.29 5.54 -3.28
CA GLY A 124 -1.14 6.89 -3.82
C GLY A 124 -2.45 7.64 -4.03
N ALA A 125 -3.56 6.95 -4.28
CA ALA A 125 -4.88 7.57 -4.42
C ALA A 125 -5.47 8.00 -3.06
N TYR A 126 -5.73 9.30 -2.89
CA TYR A 126 -6.41 9.87 -1.70
C TYR A 126 -7.52 10.89 -2.04
N ARG A 127 -7.74 11.16 -3.33
CA ARG A 127 -8.78 12.08 -3.81
C ARG A 127 -9.88 11.31 -4.56
N PRO A 128 -11.08 11.89 -4.74
CA PRO A 128 -12.17 11.25 -5.45
C PRO A 128 -11.89 10.95 -6.94
N ASP A 129 -10.94 11.67 -7.55
CA ASP A 129 -10.56 11.56 -8.97
C ASP A 129 -9.32 10.68 -9.22
N MET A 130 -8.70 10.16 -8.15
CA MET A 130 -7.46 9.39 -8.25
C MET A 130 -7.72 7.88 -8.17
N ARG A 131 -7.00 7.14 -9.00
CA ARG A 131 -6.95 5.68 -8.99
C ARG A 131 -5.65 5.18 -9.62
N GLU A 132 -5.14 4.09 -9.09
CA GLU A 132 -3.90 3.43 -9.49
C GLU A 132 -4.17 2.09 -10.16
N ALA A 133 -5.32 1.46 -9.89
CA ALA A 133 -5.72 0.18 -10.45
C ALA A 133 -6.98 0.28 -11.30
N ASP A 134 -7.11 -0.59 -12.29
CA ASP A 134 -8.29 -0.65 -13.16
C ASP A 134 -9.39 -1.53 -12.55
N ASP A 135 -10.57 -1.50 -13.16
CA ASP A 135 -11.75 -2.21 -12.69
C ASP A 135 -11.51 -3.74 -12.66
N GLU A 136 -10.80 -4.27 -13.65
CA GLU A 136 -10.42 -5.69 -13.71
C GLU A 136 -9.54 -6.10 -12.52
N ALA A 137 -8.61 -5.25 -12.07
CA ALA A 137 -7.80 -5.54 -10.90
C ALA A 137 -8.63 -5.69 -9.63
N LEU A 138 -9.65 -4.84 -9.45
CA LEU A 138 -10.57 -4.92 -8.31
C LEU A 138 -11.47 -6.15 -8.41
N LEU A 139 -12.02 -6.45 -9.59
CA LEU A 139 -12.90 -7.60 -9.82
C LEU A 139 -12.19 -8.95 -9.57
N ARG A 140 -10.88 -9.03 -9.82
CA ARG A 140 -10.08 -10.24 -9.61
C ARG A 140 -9.60 -10.43 -8.17
N ALA A 141 -9.67 -9.39 -7.35
CA ALA A 141 -9.05 -9.39 -6.02
C ALA A 141 -10.10 -9.44 -4.91
N ARG A 142 -9.70 -9.98 -3.76
CA ARG A 142 -10.41 -9.77 -2.50
C ARG A 142 -9.98 -8.43 -1.93
N ILE A 143 -10.95 -7.53 -1.77
CA ILE A 143 -10.71 -6.12 -1.47
C ILE A 143 -10.78 -5.88 0.03
N PHE A 144 -9.77 -5.22 0.56
CA PHE A 144 -9.65 -4.75 1.92
C PHE A 144 -9.33 -3.26 1.91
N VAL A 145 -9.73 -2.54 2.94
CA VAL A 145 -9.41 -1.11 3.10
C VAL A 145 -8.87 -0.87 4.51
N ASP A 146 -8.18 0.23 4.73
CA ASP A 146 -7.76 0.64 6.07
C ASP A 146 -8.97 0.99 6.97
N SER A 147 -9.91 1.76 6.41
CA SER A 147 -11.13 2.22 7.07
C SER A 147 -12.24 2.41 6.05
N TYR A 148 -13.43 1.88 6.37
CA TYR A 148 -14.60 2.09 5.53
C TYR A 148 -14.97 3.57 5.43
N GLU A 149 -14.88 4.29 6.54
CA GLU A 149 -15.34 5.67 6.66
C GLU A 149 -14.50 6.64 5.82
N THR A 150 -13.19 6.43 5.73
CA THR A 150 -12.28 7.36 5.02
C THR A 150 -12.06 6.98 3.56
N THR A 151 -12.48 5.79 3.13
CA THR A 151 -12.15 5.27 1.79
C THR A 151 -13.36 5.22 0.86
N LEU A 152 -14.48 4.60 1.26
CA LEU A 152 -15.55 4.18 0.33
C LEU A 152 -16.25 5.33 -0.38
N GLY A 153 -16.49 6.44 0.32
CA GLY A 153 -17.16 7.62 -0.23
C GLY A 153 -16.22 8.73 -0.69
N HIS A 154 -14.90 8.56 -0.53
CA HIS A 154 -13.95 9.67 -0.60
C HIS A 154 -12.84 9.47 -1.62
N ILE A 155 -12.41 8.23 -1.87
CA ILE A 155 -11.22 7.95 -2.66
C ILE A 155 -11.62 7.24 -3.95
N GLY A 156 -11.18 7.78 -5.08
CA GLY A 156 -11.58 7.34 -6.41
C GLY A 156 -11.36 5.84 -6.66
N GLU A 157 -10.27 5.29 -6.13
CA GLU A 157 -9.95 3.85 -6.23
C GLU A 157 -11.10 2.93 -5.83
N ILE A 158 -11.89 3.29 -4.81
CA ILE A 158 -13.05 2.50 -4.34
C ILE A 158 -14.38 3.18 -4.69
N LYS A 159 -14.44 4.51 -4.59
CA LYS A 159 -15.64 5.31 -4.84
C LYS A 159 -16.13 5.16 -6.28
N ILE A 160 -15.25 5.33 -7.28
CA ILE A 160 -15.62 5.27 -8.70
C ILE A 160 -16.22 3.91 -9.08
N PRO A 161 -15.58 2.77 -8.79
CA PRO A 161 -16.14 1.47 -9.16
C PRO A 161 -17.41 1.11 -8.37
N LEU A 162 -17.59 1.62 -7.14
CA LEU A 162 -18.86 1.50 -6.41
C LEU A 162 -19.99 2.31 -7.09
N GLU A 163 -19.74 3.57 -7.44
CA GLU A 163 -20.74 4.44 -8.09
C GLU A 163 -21.12 3.94 -9.49
N ASN A 164 -20.17 3.33 -10.19
CA ASN A 164 -20.38 2.75 -11.52
C ASN A 164 -20.98 1.33 -11.48
N GLY A 165 -21.15 0.73 -10.29
CA GLY A 165 -21.69 -0.62 -10.15
C GLY A 165 -20.76 -1.74 -10.64
N ILE A 166 -19.46 -1.46 -10.74
CA ILE A 166 -18.43 -2.45 -11.09
C ILE A 166 -18.20 -3.41 -9.93
N ILE A 167 -18.15 -2.85 -8.71
CA ILE A 167 -18.18 -3.61 -7.46
C ILE A 167 -19.33 -3.09 -6.60
N GLY A 168 -19.84 -3.93 -5.70
CA GLY A 168 -20.75 -3.56 -4.63
C GLY A 168 -20.03 -3.46 -3.29
N ARG A 169 -20.73 -2.89 -2.29
CA ARG A 169 -20.22 -2.83 -0.91
C ARG A 169 -19.83 -4.21 -0.36
N GLY A 170 -20.55 -5.26 -0.76
CA GLY A 170 -20.29 -6.64 -0.34
C GLY A 170 -18.97 -7.24 -0.87
N ASP A 171 -18.37 -6.65 -1.90
CA ASP A 171 -17.08 -7.10 -2.44
C ASP A 171 -15.89 -6.61 -1.60
N ILE A 172 -16.12 -5.61 -0.72
CA ILE A 172 -15.13 -5.11 0.24
C ILE A 172 -15.26 -5.91 1.54
N VAL A 173 -14.27 -6.75 1.79
CA VAL A 173 -14.29 -7.79 2.82
C VAL A 173 -14.25 -7.22 4.23
N ALA A 174 -13.25 -6.39 4.52
CA ALA A 174 -12.99 -5.88 5.86
C ALA A 174 -12.21 -4.56 5.83
N ASP A 175 -12.31 -3.82 6.94
CA ASP A 175 -11.38 -2.78 7.32
C ASP A 175 -10.68 -3.14 8.66
N TYR A 176 -9.73 -2.33 9.13
CA TYR A 176 -8.96 -2.70 10.32
C TYR A 176 -9.76 -2.81 11.63
N TYR A 177 -11.04 -2.44 11.62
CA TYR A 177 -11.92 -2.67 12.77
C TYR A 177 -12.42 -4.13 12.85
N ASP A 178 -12.19 -4.92 11.80
CA ASP A 178 -12.33 -6.39 11.80
C ASP A 178 -11.02 -7.08 11.38
N MET A 179 -10.01 -6.97 12.24
CA MET A 179 -8.71 -7.63 12.02
C MET A 179 -8.78 -9.15 11.86
N ALA A 180 -9.84 -9.81 12.35
CA ALA A 180 -9.97 -11.26 12.22
C ALA A 180 -10.25 -11.68 10.76
N ALA A 181 -10.91 -10.81 9.99
CA ALA A 181 -11.19 -11.03 8.58
C ALA A 181 -9.97 -10.78 7.66
N PHE A 182 -8.91 -10.11 8.15
CA PHE A 182 -7.64 -9.92 7.43
C PHE A 182 -6.85 -11.23 7.38
N LYS A 183 -7.34 -12.16 6.57
CA LYS A 183 -6.77 -13.47 6.39
C LYS A 183 -6.86 -13.90 4.93
N ARG A 184 -5.72 -14.36 4.42
CA ARG A 184 -5.66 -15.06 3.15
C ARG A 184 -6.41 -16.39 3.23
N THR A 185 -7.29 -16.69 2.27
CA THR A 185 -8.10 -17.92 2.25
C THR A 185 -7.59 -18.99 1.29
N SER A 186 -6.74 -18.63 0.32
CA SER A 186 -6.04 -19.58 -0.55
C SER A 186 -4.71 -19.03 -1.05
N ASN A 187 -3.83 -19.91 -1.53
CA ASN A 187 -2.56 -19.51 -2.13
C ASN A 187 -2.72 -18.86 -3.51
N ASP A 188 -3.87 -19.06 -4.17
CA ASP A 188 -4.12 -18.56 -5.52
C ASP A 188 -4.91 -17.25 -5.53
N GLU A 189 -5.59 -16.89 -4.44
CA GLU A 189 -6.35 -15.64 -4.41
C GLU A 189 -5.43 -14.43 -4.57
N ILE A 190 -5.95 -13.43 -5.26
CA ILE A 190 -5.35 -12.09 -5.31
C ILE A 190 -5.97 -11.29 -4.17
N THR A 191 -5.16 -10.62 -3.39
CA THR A 191 -5.62 -9.71 -2.33
C THR A 191 -5.24 -8.29 -2.69
N LEU A 192 -6.15 -7.35 -2.45
CA LEU A 192 -5.95 -5.93 -2.72
C LEU A 192 -6.30 -5.16 -1.46
N PHE A 193 -5.36 -4.35 -0.99
CA PHE A 193 -5.54 -3.48 0.14
C PHE A 193 -5.47 -2.02 -0.31
N LYS A 194 -6.51 -1.24 0.01
CA LYS A 194 -6.50 0.21 -0.17
C LYS A 194 -6.13 0.89 1.14
N ASN A 195 -5.00 1.59 1.11
CA ASN A 195 -4.58 2.53 2.14
C ASN A 195 -5.18 3.90 1.84
N GLY A 196 -6.27 4.28 2.51
CA GLY A 196 -6.86 5.62 2.36
C GLY A 196 -6.18 6.68 3.22
N GLY A 197 -5.51 6.25 4.27
CA GLY A 197 -4.97 7.09 5.32
C GLY A 197 -6.08 7.68 6.20
N GLY A 198 -5.65 8.41 7.23
CA GLY A 198 -6.57 9.23 8.01
C GLY A 198 -5.95 9.75 9.29
N ALA A 199 -6.63 10.72 9.90
CA ALA A 199 -6.20 11.36 11.14
C ALA A 199 -6.11 10.37 12.33
N HIS A 200 -6.86 9.27 12.26
CA HIS A 200 -6.78 8.20 13.26
C HIS A 200 -5.39 7.54 13.26
N LEU A 201 -4.81 7.27 12.09
CA LEU A 201 -3.44 6.77 11.98
C LEU A 201 -2.42 7.81 12.45
N ASP A 202 -2.62 9.09 12.10
CA ASP A 202 -1.75 10.18 12.55
C ASP A 202 -1.69 10.25 14.08
N LEU A 203 -2.84 10.14 14.74
CA LEU A 203 -2.93 10.14 16.21
C LEU A 203 -2.26 8.90 16.82
N MET A 204 -2.52 7.71 16.29
CA MET A 204 -1.92 6.46 16.78
C MET A 204 -0.39 6.49 16.66
N THR A 205 0.14 6.89 15.50
CA THR A 205 1.57 7.00 15.27
C THR A 205 2.21 8.09 16.11
N SER A 206 1.57 9.26 16.23
CA SER A 206 2.05 10.36 17.08
C SER A 206 2.14 9.94 18.55
N LYS A 207 1.12 9.23 19.05
CA LYS A 207 1.10 8.70 20.42
C LYS A 207 2.24 7.71 20.64
N PHE A 208 2.47 6.80 19.69
CA PHE A 208 3.58 5.85 19.77
C PHE A 208 4.95 6.55 19.79
N ILE A 209 5.16 7.55 18.93
CA ILE A 209 6.41 8.34 18.91
C ILE A 209 6.64 9.03 20.25
N LEU A 210 5.62 9.69 20.80
CA LEU A 210 5.71 10.34 22.11
C LEU A 210 6.06 9.36 23.23
N ASP A 211 5.42 8.19 23.26
CA ASP A 211 5.68 7.17 24.27
C ASP A 211 7.13 6.65 24.18
N ARG A 212 7.69 6.52 22.97
CA ARG A 212 9.09 6.11 22.77
C ARG A 212 10.09 7.21 23.09
N TRP A 213 9.74 8.46 22.83
CA TRP A 213 10.56 9.61 23.21
C TRP A 213 10.71 9.71 24.74
N ASN A 214 9.60 9.56 25.48
CA ASN A 214 9.62 9.65 26.95
C ASN A 214 10.36 8.50 27.65
N VAL A 215 10.57 7.37 26.97
CA VAL A 215 11.31 6.20 27.48
C VAL A 215 12.79 6.25 27.07
N SER A 216 13.18 7.17 26.19
CA SER A 216 14.59 7.40 25.85
C SER A 216 15.29 8.12 27.01
N PRO A 217 16.44 7.61 27.50
CA PRO A 217 17.19 8.22 28.60
C PRO A 217 17.78 9.60 28.27
#